data_AF-A0A8S2RNE9-F1
#
_entry.id   AF-A0A8S2RNE9-F1
#
_cell.length_a   1.000
_cell.length_b   1.000
_cell.length_c   1.000
_cell.angle_alpha   90.00
_cell.angle_beta   90.00
_cell.angle_gamma   90.00
#
_symmetry.space_group_name_H-M   'P 1'
#
loop_
_entity.id
_entity.type
_entity.pdbx_description
1 polymer ?
#
loop_
_entity_poly.entity_id
_entity_poly.type
_entity_poly.pdbx_seq_one_letter_code
_entity_poly.pdbx_strand_id
1 'polypeptide(L)'
;MEVLRKRASLKRLPKSLDNLVDQSADNIQTMLSRSILNKDRRASMASRCSKTITQYKGDLMEIAITIAYDTARGHAQLAFDTKNKLRLLDRNASQSTMELIIKAMEIRAENMKKRAQELLQYKLMSFFELAPVVINDEANVSTGAI
;
A
#
# COMPACT_ATOMS: atom_id res chain seq x y z
N MET A 1 -13.96 9.98 -2.48
CA MET A 1 -13.33 9.58 -3.77
C MET A 1 -11.91 10.13 -3.96
N GLU A 2 -11.58 11.34 -3.52
CA GLU A 2 -10.24 11.92 -3.65
C GLU A 2 -9.12 11.13 -2.96
N VAL A 3 -9.36 10.59 -1.76
CA VAL A 3 -8.35 9.84 -0.99
C VAL A 3 -7.96 8.50 -1.67
N LEU A 4 -8.93 7.84 -2.32
CA LEU A 4 -8.69 6.63 -3.10
C LEU A 4 -7.94 6.91 -4.40
N ARG A 5 -8.27 8.04 -5.06
CA ARG A 5 -7.56 8.52 -6.26
C ARG A 5 -6.11 8.92 -5.92
N LYS A 6 -5.87 9.53 -4.75
CA LYS A 6 -4.53 9.82 -4.18
C LYS A 6 -3.75 8.54 -3.85
N ARG A 7 -4.40 7.52 -3.29
CA ARG A 7 -3.75 6.22 -3.02
C ARG A 7 -3.40 5.45 -4.30
N ALA A 8 -4.22 5.54 -5.35
CA ALA A 8 -3.93 4.95 -6.65
C ALA A 8 -2.80 5.70 -7.40
N SER A 9 -2.71 7.02 -7.25
CA SER A 9 -1.59 7.81 -7.79
C SER A 9 -0.28 7.64 -7.00
N LEU A 10 -0.34 7.17 -5.75
CA LEU A 10 0.84 6.94 -4.90
C LEU A 10 1.54 5.59 -5.16
N LYS A 11 0.93 4.69 -5.96
CA LYS A 11 1.55 3.41 -6.38
C LYS A 11 2.07 3.41 -7.82
N ARG A 12 1.92 4.52 -8.54
CA ARG A 12 2.53 4.73 -9.85
C ARG A 12 3.49 5.89 -9.72
N LEU A 13 4.63 5.82 -10.40
CA LEU A 13 5.50 6.99 -10.53
C LEU A 13 4.64 8.14 -11.09
N PRO A 14 4.88 9.40 -10.68
CA PRO A 14 4.22 10.55 -11.30
C PRO A 14 4.30 10.41 -12.82
N LYS A 15 3.22 10.68 -13.56
CA LYS A 15 3.13 10.41 -15.02
C LYS A 15 4.33 10.97 -15.80
N SER A 16 4.91 12.08 -15.34
CA SER A 16 6.13 12.66 -15.91
C SER A 16 7.37 11.77 -15.73
N LEU A 17 7.53 11.13 -14.58
CA LEU A 17 8.59 10.17 -14.27
C LEU A 17 8.38 8.83 -14.99
N ASP A 18 7.14 8.33 -15.03
CA ASP A 18 6.78 7.12 -15.79
C ASP A 18 7.14 7.30 -17.27
N ASN A 19 6.71 8.40 -17.89
CA ASN A 19 7.04 8.72 -19.27
C ASN A 19 8.56 8.85 -19.51
N LEU A 20 9.31 9.38 -18.55
CA LEU A 20 10.76 9.54 -18.66
C LEU A 20 11.47 8.20 -18.58
N VAL A 21 11.00 7.30 -17.71
CA VAL A 21 11.52 5.93 -17.57
C VAL A 21 11.21 5.14 -18.84
N ASP A 22 9.98 5.20 -19.35
CA ASP A 22 9.57 4.50 -20.56
C ASP A 22 10.36 5.00 -21.79
N GLN A 23 10.49 6.31 -21.96
CA GLN A 23 11.33 6.88 -23.04
C GLN A 23 12.80 6.47 -22.91
N SER A 24 13.33 6.38 -21.69
CA SER A 24 14.70 5.93 -21.47
C SER A 24 14.87 4.45 -21.81
N ALA A 25 13.89 3.61 -21.48
CA ALA A 25 13.88 2.18 -21.78
C ALA A 25 13.78 1.95 -23.30
N ASP A 26 12.88 2.66 -23.98
CA ASP A 26 12.71 2.60 -25.44
C ASP A 26 13.96 3.04 -26.18
N ASN A 27 14.64 4.10 -25.71
CA ASN A 27 15.91 4.57 -26.27
C ASN A 27 17.05 3.58 -26.06
N ILE A 28 17.14 2.95 -24.89
CA ILE A 28 18.13 1.90 -24.61
C ILE A 28 17.85 0.68 -25.48
N GLN A 29 16.60 0.28 -25.62
CA GLN A 29 16.19 -0.85 -26.45
C GLN A 29 16.50 -0.58 -27.92
N THR A 30 16.14 0.58 -28.47
CA THR A 30 16.49 0.94 -29.86
C THR A 30 18.00 1.06 -30.07
N MET A 31 18.78 1.56 -29.10
CA MET A 31 20.25 1.54 -29.19
C MET A 31 20.82 0.11 -29.22
N LEU A 32 20.25 -0.83 -28.45
CA LEU A 32 20.69 -2.22 -28.41
C LEU A 32 20.27 -3.02 -29.64
N SER A 33 19.14 -2.66 -30.27
CA SER A 33 18.62 -3.28 -31.51
C SER A 33 19.37 -2.86 -32.79
N ARG A 34 20.10 -1.74 -32.77
CA ARG A 34 20.87 -1.28 -33.94
C ARG A 34 22.12 -2.16 -34.15
N SER A 35 22.15 -2.88 -35.27
CA SER A 35 23.24 -3.74 -35.79
C SER A 35 24.63 -3.06 -35.87
N ILE A 36 24.69 -1.73 -35.79
CA ILE A 36 25.92 -0.93 -35.93
C ILE A 36 26.81 -0.95 -34.67
N LEU A 37 26.30 -1.37 -33.50
CA LEU A 37 27.14 -1.46 -32.29
C LEU A 37 27.95 -2.78 -32.25
N ASN A 38 29.27 -2.63 -32.35
CA ASN A 38 30.26 -3.68 -32.15
C ASN A 38 29.97 -4.46 -30.84
N LYS A 39 30.13 -5.80 -30.84
CA LYS A 39 29.73 -6.70 -29.72
C LYS A 39 30.22 -6.19 -28.35
N ASP A 40 31.45 -5.69 -28.28
CA ASP A 40 32.06 -5.18 -27.05
C ASP A 40 31.36 -3.93 -26.51
N ARG A 41 30.86 -3.07 -27.39
CA ARG A 41 30.15 -1.85 -26.98
C ARG A 41 28.77 -2.17 -26.42
N ARG A 42 28.10 -3.22 -26.93
CA ARG A 42 26.85 -3.73 -26.33
C ARG A 42 27.10 -4.37 -24.96
N ALA A 43 28.14 -5.18 -24.83
CA ALA A 43 28.52 -5.79 -23.55
C ALA A 43 28.89 -4.73 -22.50
N SER A 44 29.64 -3.69 -22.90
CA SER A 44 29.99 -2.56 -22.03
C SER A 44 28.75 -1.79 -21.55
N MET A 45 27.80 -1.50 -22.45
CA MET A 45 26.54 -0.83 -22.08
C MET A 45 25.70 -1.68 -21.13
N ALA A 46 25.54 -2.98 -21.41
CA ALA A 46 24.81 -3.89 -20.52
C ALA A 46 25.46 -3.96 -19.13
N SER A 47 26.79 -4.01 -19.06
CA SER A 47 27.54 -3.97 -17.80
C SER A 47 27.30 -2.68 -17.03
N ARG A 48 27.33 -1.52 -17.69
CA ARG A 48 27.03 -0.22 -17.06
C ARG A 48 25.61 -0.17 -16.53
N CYS A 49 24.62 -0.58 -17.33
CA CYS A 49 23.23 -0.64 -16.88
C CYS A 49 23.07 -1.55 -15.65
N SER A 50 23.70 -2.73 -15.66
CA SER A 50 23.66 -3.66 -14.52
C SER A 50 24.27 -3.06 -13.25
N LYS A 51 25.40 -2.37 -13.36
CA LYS A 51 26.02 -1.65 -12.24
C LYS A 51 25.10 -0.56 -11.69
N THR A 52 24.51 0.25 -12.57
CA THR A 52 23.57 1.32 -12.18
C THR A 52 22.33 0.74 -11.49
N ILE A 53 21.73 -0.34 -12.01
CA ILE A 53 20.60 -1.02 -11.37
C ILE A 53 20.99 -1.55 -9.99
N THR A 54 22.18 -2.13 -9.86
CA THR A 54 22.67 -2.66 -8.58
C THR A 54 22.87 -1.55 -7.56
N GLN A 55 23.43 -0.41 -7.97
CA GLN A 55 23.60 0.76 -7.12
C GLN A 55 22.24 1.31 -6.66
N TYR A 56 21.28 1.50 -7.58
CA TYR A 56 19.93 1.93 -7.22
C TYR A 56 19.24 0.98 -6.23
N LYS A 57 19.43 -0.33 -6.38
CA LYS A 57 18.90 -1.32 -5.41
C LYS A 57 19.55 -1.15 -4.02
N GLY A 58 20.85 -0.87 -3.97
CA GLY A 58 21.55 -0.55 -2.73
C GLY A 58 20.99 0.70 -2.06
N ASP A 59 20.88 1.79 -2.81
CA ASP A 59 20.37 3.08 -2.31
C ASP A 59 18.93 2.95 -1.80
N LEU A 60 18.08 2.21 -2.51
CA LEU A 60 16.70 1.94 -2.07
C LEU A 60 16.65 1.14 -0.76
N MET A 61 17.55 0.18 -0.59
CA MET A 61 17.64 -0.59 0.65
C MET A 61 18.09 0.30 1.82
N GLU A 62 19.07 1.18 1.60
CA GLU A 62 19.55 2.13 2.60
C GLU A 62 18.44 3.10 3.04
N ILE A 63 17.67 3.63 2.08
CA ILE A 63 16.50 4.47 2.37
C ILE A 63 15.46 3.70 3.18
N ALA A 64 15.15 2.46 2.78
CA ALA A 64 14.16 1.64 3.49
C ALA A 64 14.58 1.33 4.93
N ILE A 65 15.86 1.01 5.16
CA ILE A 65 16.42 0.79 6.50
C ILE A 65 16.34 2.06 7.34
N THR A 66 16.72 3.20 6.78
CA THR A 66 16.66 4.50 7.46
C THR A 66 15.24 4.83 7.91
N ILE A 67 14.26 4.68 7.01
CA ILE A 67 12.84 4.90 7.32
C ILE A 67 12.37 3.96 8.43
N ALA A 68 12.74 2.68 8.37
CA ALA A 68 12.35 1.70 9.39
C ALA A 68 12.95 2.08 10.76
N TYR A 69 14.23 2.47 10.79
CA TYR A 69 14.92 2.90 11.99
C TYR A 69 14.28 4.15 12.61
N ASP A 70 14.05 5.19 11.80
CA ASP A 70 13.45 6.44 12.27
C ASP A 70 12.02 6.23 12.78
N THR A 71 11.25 5.36 12.12
CA THR A 71 9.90 5.01 12.55
C THR A 71 9.94 4.29 13.90
N ALA A 72 10.83 3.30 14.08
CA ALA A 72 10.98 2.59 15.34
C ALA A 72 11.42 3.54 16.47
N ARG A 73 12.36 4.44 16.19
CA ARG A 73 12.82 5.47 17.13
C ARG A 73 11.69 6.42 17.52
N GLY A 74 10.90 6.90 16.55
CA GLY A 74 9.73 7.74 16.79
C GLY A 74 8.69 7.06 17.67
N HIS A 75 8.40 5.77 17.44
CA HIS A 75 7.50 5.00 18.29
C HIS A 75 8.03 4.79 19.70
N ALA A 76 9.33 4.53 19.86
CA ALA A 76 9.94 4.40 21.19
C ALA A 76 9.84 5.70 21.98
N GLN A 77 10.10 6.85 21.35
CA GLN A 77 9.95 8.16 21.97
C GLN A 77 8.50 8.44 22.38
N LEU A 78 7.55 8.19 21.47
CA LEU A 78 6.12 8.34 21.76
C LEU A 78 5.67 7.48 22.95
N ALA A 79 6.15 6.24 23.02
CA ALA A 79 5.86 5.33 24.12
C ALA A 79 6.43 5.84 25.45
N PHE A 80 7.66 6.35 25.44
CA PHE A 80 8.30 6.97 26.60
C PHE A 80 7.53 8.20 27.09
N ASP A 81 7.18 9.12 26.18
CA ASP A 81 6.44 10.34 26.51
C ASP A 81 5.05 10.02 27.06
N THR A 82 4.36 9.04 26.47
CA THR A 82 3.05 8.59 26.93
C THR A 82 3.15 7.97 28.33
N LYS A 83 4.17 7.14 28.58
CA LYS A 83 4.43 6.56 29.90
C LYS A 83 4.69 7.64 30.96
N ASN A 84 5.43 8.69 30.62
CA ASN A 84 5.68 9.80 31.54
C ASN A 84 4.40 10.60 31.82
N LYS A 85 3.59 10.88 30.79
CA LYS A 85 2.28 11.53 30.96
C LYS A 85 1.36 10.73 31.88
N LEU A 86 1.29 9.41 31.70
CA LEU A 86 0.50 8.53 32.57
C LEU A 86 0.99 8.57 34.03
N ARG A 87 2.30 8.56 34.27
CA ARG A 87 2.87 8.67 35.62
C ARG A 87 2.56 10.01 36.31
N LEU A 88 2.50 11.10 35.55
CA LEU A 88 2.12 12.42 36.07
C LEU A 88 0.61 12.47 36.39
N LEU A 89 -0.22 11.81 35.59
CA LEU A 89 -1.65 11.68 35.84
C LEU A 89 -1.91 10.81 37.09
N ASP A 90 -1.16 9.73 37.29
CA ASP A 90 -1.28 8.83 38.45
C ASP A 90 -0.95 9.54 39.79
N ARG A 91 -0.05 10.53 39.76
CA ARG A 91 0.29 11.35 40.94
C ARG A 91 -0.71 12.47 41.23
N ASN A 92 -1.49 12.91 40.24
CA ASN A 92 -2.42 14.04 40.33
C ASN A 92 -3.90 13.60 40.27
N ALA A 93 -4.18 12.30 40.10
CA ALA A 93 -5.53 11.78 40.02
C ALA A 93 -6.09 11.50 41.42
N SER A 94 -6.80 12.48 41.97
CA SER A 94 -8.10 12.15 42.57
C SER A 94 -8.87 11.28 41.56
N GLN A 95 -9.44 10.16 42.01
CA GLN A 95 -10.07 9.05 41.24
C GLN A 95 -10.76 9.42 39.90
N SER A 96 -11.30 10.64 39.78
CA SER A 96 -11.93 11.23 38.60
C SER A 96 -11.14 11.14 37.27
N THR A 97 -9.81 11.33 37.23
CA THR A 97 -9.08 11.35 35.94
C THR A 97 -8.87 9.94 35.36
N MET A 98 -8.67 8.94 36.23
CA MET A 98 -8.55 7.55 35.80
C MET A 98 -9.89 7.03 35.26
N GLU A 99 -11.01 7.41 35.88
CA GLU A 99 -12.36 7.12 35.39
C GLU A 99 -12.62 7.69 33.99
N LEU A 100 -12.16 8.92 33.71
CA LEU A 100 -12.26 9.52 32.37
C LEU A 100 -11.42 8.77 31.32
N ILE A 101 -10.24 8.27 31.70
CA ILE A 101 -9.39 7.47 30.81
C ILE A 101 -10.04 6.12 30.52
N ILE A 102 -10.57 5.44 31.55
CA ILE A 102 -11.30 4.17 31.40
C ILE A 102 -12.49 4.37 30.45
N LYS A 103 -13.29 5.42 30.67
CA LYS A 103 -14.43 5.76 29.81
C LYS A 103 -14.03 6.06 28.37
N ALA A 104 -12.90 6.76 28.16
CA ALA A 104 -12.37 7.02 26.82
C ALA A 104 -11.88 5.72 26.13
N MET A 105 -11.29 4.79 26.89
CA MET A 105 -10.87 3.48 26.38
C MET A 105 -12.08 2.61 25.99
N GLU A 106 -13.14 2.61 26.80
CA GLU A 106 -14.40 1.91 26.50
C GLU A 106 -15.07 2.46 25.24
N ILE A 107 -15.18 3.78 25.11
CA ILE A 107 -15.73 4.43 23.89
C ILE A 107 -14.92 4.05 22.66
N ARG A 108 -13.58 4.02 22.77
CA ARG A 108 -12.71 3.61 21.67
C ARG A 108 -12.91 2.15 21.29
N ALA A 109 -13.03 1.25 22.27
CA ALA A 109 -13.26 -0.17 22.04
C ALA A 109 -14.60 -0.40 21.32
N GLU A 110 -15.66 0.28 21.75
CA GLU A 110 -16.98 0.18 21.12
C GLU A 110 -16.98 0.71 19.68
N ASN A 111 -16.31 1.86 19.44
CA ASN A 111 -16.14 2.40 18.08
C ASN A 111 -15.37 1.43 17.16
N MET A 112 -14.34 0.76 17.67
CA MET A 112 -13.60 -0.24 16.91
C MET A 112 -14.47 -1.46 16.57
N LYS A 113 -15.28 -1.93 17.52
CA LYS A 113 -16.23 -3.03 17.32
C LYS A 113 -17.28 -2.67 16.28
N LYS A 114 -17.88 -1.49 16.37
CA LYS A 114 -18.86 -0.99 15.38
C LYS A 114 -18.25 -0.93 13.98
N ARG A 115 -17.05 -0.36 13.85
CA ARG A 115 -16.34 -0.28 12.56
C ARG A 115 -16.01 -1.66 11.98
N ALA A 116 -15.67 -2.63 12.83
CA ALA A 116 -15.42 -4.00 12.40
C ALA A 116 -16.71 -4.66 11.87
N GLN A 117 -17.85 -4.42 12.52
CA GLN A 117 -19.16 -4.88 12.06
C GLN A 117 -19.58 -4.24 10.73
N GLU A 118 -19.41 -2.92 10.59
CA GLU A 118 -19.69 -2.20 9.35
C GLU A 118 -18.83 -2.73 8.18
N LEU A 119 -17.54 -2.98 8.43
CA LEU A 119 -16.64 -3.58 7.43
C LEU A 119 -17.04 -5.00 7.05
N LEU A 120 -17.49 -5.80 8.02
CA LEU A 120 -17.97 -7.15 7.76
C LEU A 120 -19.25 -7.13 6.93
N GLN A 121 -20.22 -6.28 7.27
CA GLN A 121 -21.45 -6.10 6.50
C GLN A 121 -21.16 -5.64 5.08
N TYR A 122 -20.30 -4.63 4.91
CA TYR A 122 -19.88 -4.17 3.58
C TYR A 122 -19.22 -5.29 2.77
N LYS A 123 -18.31 -6.07 3.38
CA LYS A 123 -17.67 -7.20 2.70
C LYS A 123 -18.69 -8.25 2.27
N LEU A 124 -19.61 -8.64 3.16
CA LEU A 124 -20.64 -9.62 2.84
C LEU A 124 -21.57 -9.13 1.71
N MET A 125 -22.07 -7.89 1.78
CA MET A 125 -22.92 -7.34 0.71
C MET A 125 -22.18 -7.24 -0.63
N SER A 126 -20.91 -6.78 -0.62
CA SER A 126 -20.09 -6.71 -1.84
C SER A 126 -19.78 -8.09 -2.45
N PHE A 127 -19.74 -9.14 -1.63
CA PHE A 127 -19.46 -10.50 -2.08
C PHE A 127 -20.68 -11.14 -2.76
N PHE A 128 -21.89 -10.85 -2.27
CA PHE A 128 -23.14 -11.39 -2.84
C PHE A 128 -23.69 -10.56 -4.02
N GLU A 129 -23.35 -9.28 -4.15
CA GLU A 129 -23.71 -8.48 -5.33
C GLU A 129 -22.79 -8.72 -6.55
N LEU A 130 -21.56 -9.22 -6.34
CA LEU A 130 -20.59 -9.54 -7.40
C LEU A 130 -20.49 -11.03 -7.71
N ALA A 131 -21.24 -11.89 -7.00
CA ALA A 131 -21.33 -13.29 -7.36
C ALA A 131 -22.16 -13.40 -8.65
N PRO A 132 -21.62 -13.98 -9.73
CA PRO A 132 -22.39 -14.19 -10.95
C PRO A 132 -23.59 -15.08 -10.60
N VAL A 133 -24.79 -14.52 -10.69
CA VAL A 133 -26.01 -15.32 -10.71
C VAL A 133 -25.93 -16.15 -11.98
N VAL A 134 -25.73 -17.45 -11.83
CA VAL A 134 -25.93 -18.40 -12.93
C VAL A 134 -27.43 -18.39 -13.21
N ILE A 135 -27.84 -17.57 -14.17
CA ILE A 135 -29.16 -17.67 -14.77
C ILE A 135 -29.12 -18.92 -15.64
N ASN A 136 -29.73 -20.02 -15.17
CA ASN A 136 -29.94 -21.19 -15.99
C ASN A 136 -31.01 -20.85 -17.04
N ASP A 137 -30.57 -20.39 -18.21
CA ASP A 137 -31.39 -20.34 -19.42
C ASP A 137 -31.55 -21.77 -19.98
N GLU A 138 -32.30 -22.62 -19.27
CA GLU A 138 -32.83 -23.87 -19.82
C GLU A 138 -34.33 -23.96 -19.53
N ALA A 139 -35.08 -23.12 -20.24
CA ALA A 139 -36.51 -23.32 -20.44
C ALA A 139 -36.91 -22.73 -21.79
N ASN A 140 -36.75 -23.54 -22.86
CA ASN A 140 -37.72 -23.68 -23.97
C ASN A 140 -37.06 -24.35 -25.20
N VAL A 141 -36.91 -25.67 -25.16
CA VAL A 141 -37.03 -26.46 -26.40
C VAL A 141 -38.44 -27.05 -26.39
N SER A 142 -39.32 -26.35 -27.10
CA SER A 142 -40.66 -26.81 -27.43
C SER A 142 -40.54 -28.07 -28.29
N THR A 143 -41.00 -29.19 -27.74
CA THR A 143 -41.41 -30.36 -28.50
C THR A 143 -42.69 -30.00 -29.26
N GLY A 144 -42.58 -29.88 -30.58
CA GLY A 144 -43.68 -29.81 -31.52
C GLY A 144 -43.51 -30.88 -32.59
N ALA A 145 -44.34 -31.92 -32.51
CA ALA A 145 -44.42 -33.03 -33.44
C ALA A 145 -44.94 -32.60 -34.82
N ILE A 146 -44.40 -33.20 -35.89
CA ILE A 146 -45.15 -33.93 -36.94
C ILE A 146 -44.31 -35.14 -37.34
#